data_AF-A0A2V2FQE8-F1
#
_entry.id   AF-A0A2V2FQE8-F1
#
_cell.length_a   1.000
_cell.length_b   1.000
_cell.length_c   1.000
_cell.angle_alpha   90.00
_cell.angle_beta   90.00
_cell.angle_gamma   90.00
#
_symmetry.space_group_name_H-M   'P 1'
#
loop_
_entity.id
_entity.type
_entity.pdbx_description
1 polymer ?
#
loop_
_entity_poly.entity_id
_entity_poly.type
_entity_poly.pdbx_seq_one_letter_code
_entity_poly.pdbx_strand_id
1 'polypeptide(L)'
;MQVFHEQLNTAVLGEYDIIVAGGGVAGVCAAVAARRAGIKRVLLLEKGILFGGLATQGLISLYEPICDGKGHKIIYGMGAELMKLCMRYGPDVLPEQWRDDPDTASPDGGKYKTFFSPAMFAMALDEFVLDAGVEILFDTQVVAPVMEQKQCVGLLVENKGGRGLYRARAVIDATGDADIFCRAGAPCVTGQNYMTYLAYRADMESAASALSEKNIIHARKWTLLGSGPRGNGHPEGVPLISGTTAEDVTQYVLTGRKMMLDSMRNEDRFARDLSILPTMAQFRTTRHIVGAYSVQESDLCRRLPDSIAAVADFLAVGEWYEIPYRSLYNPEYPNLWTAGRTVSADGWAWVVVRVIPGSACSGQAAGLAAALCLKHGLTAATLPYSMLSDALIAEGGRIHAE
;
A
#
# COMPACT_ATOMS: atom_id res chain seq x y z
N MET A 1 -23.55 -28.71 1.39
CA MET A 1 -22.94 -27.88 0.33
C MET A 1 -22.82 -28.74 -0.92
N GLN A 2 -23.46 -28.37 -2.02
CA GLN A 2 -23.26 -29.05 -3.31
C GLN A 2 -21.93 -28.57 -3.89
N VAL A 3 -21.04 -29.49 -4.29
CA VAL A 3 -19.73 -29.15 -4.85
C VAL A 3 -19.75 -29.48 -6.34
N PHE A 4 -19.35 -28.52 -7.17
CA PHE A 4 -19.15 -28.72 -8.59
C PHE A 4 -17.65 -28.90 -8.86
N HIS A 5 -17.29 -29.96 -9.57
CA HIS A 5 -15.91 -30.22 -9.98
C HIS A 5 -15.75 -29.86 -11.45
N GLU A 6 -14.87 -28.90 -11.73
CA GLU A 6 -14.51 -28.48 -13.08
C GLU A 6 -13.07 -28.91 -13.40
N GLN A 7 -12.82 -29.29 -14.65
CA GLN A 7 -11.47 -29.50 -15.17
C GLN A 7 -11.18 -28.44 -16.23
N LEU A 8 -10.22 -27.56 -15.95
CA LEU A 8 -9.86 -26.44 -16.80
C LEU A 8 -8.49 -26.66 -17.46
N ASN A 9 -8.42 -26.43 -18.77
CA ASN A 9 -7.14 -26.27 -19.47
C ASN A 9 -6.74 -24.80 -19.41
N THR A 10 -5.69 -24.48 -18.65
CA THR A 10 -5.22 -23.08 -18.51
C THR A 10 -3.97 -22.86 -19.36
N ALA A 11 -4.02 -21.91 -20.28
CA ALA A 11 -2.88 -21.56 -21.13
C ALA A 11 -1.80 -20.80 -20.33
N VAL A 12 -0.53 -21.11 -20.60
CA VAL A 12 0.58 -20.27 -20.16
C VAL A 12 0.68 -19.09 -21.10
N LEU A 13 0.43 -17.89 -20.58
CA LEU A 13 0.36 -16.65 -21.37
C LEU A 13 1.71 -15.92 -21.43
N GLY A 14 2.64 -16.23 -20.53
CA GLY A 14 3.97 -15.62 -20.52
C GLY A 14 4.82 -16.09 -19.35
N GLU A 15 6.09 -15.73 -19.38
CA GLU A 15 7.07 -16.05 -18.35
C GLU A 15 7.79 -14.77 -17.92
N TYR A 16 7.93 -14.59 -16.62
CA TYR A 16 8.53 -13.41 -16.00
C TYR A 16 9.56 -13.82 -14.96
N ASP A 17 10.54 -12.95 -14.72
CA ASP A 17 11.48 -13.14 -13.63
C ASP A 17 10.76 -12.85 -12.30
N ILE A 18 10.06 -11.72 -12.23
CA ILE A 18 9.28 -11.30 -11.05
C ILE A 18 7.85 -10.97 -11.48
N ILE A 19 6.87 -11.47 -10.72
CA ILE A 19 5.49 -10.99 -10.81
C ILE A 19 5.09 -10.32 -9.49
N VAL A 20 4.51 -9.14 -9.58
CA VAL A 20 3.95 -8.40 -8.44
C VAL A 20 2.43 -8.44 -8.54
N ALA A 21 1.77 -8.97 -7.52
CA ALA A 21 0.32 -9.07 -7.43
C ALA A 21 -0.22 -7.91 -6.59
N GLY A 22 -0.88 -6.94 -7.23
CA GLY A 22 -1.47 -5.75 -6.60
C GLY A 22 -0.73 -4.47 -6.97
N GLY A 23 -1.43 -3.52 -7.59
CA GLY A 23 -0.95 -2.22 -8.03
C GLY A 23 -1.09 -1.10 -7.00
N GLY A 24 -1.15 -1.44 -5.70
CA GLY A 24 -1.06 -0.45 -4.63
C GLY A 24 0.32 0.21 -4.57
N VAL A 25 0.49 1.22 -3.70
CA VAL A 25 1.78 1.90 -3.49
C VAL A 25 2.94 0.91 -3.30
N ALA A 26 2.76 -0.10 -2.45
CA ALA A 26 3.77 -1.12 -2.22
C ALA A 26 4.13 -1.93 -3.47
N GLY A 27 3.13 -2.33 -4.27
CA GLY A 27 3.37 -3.10 -5.48
C GLY A 27 4.02 -2.30 -6.59
N VAL A 28 3.63 -1.03 -6.76
CA VAL A 28 4.32 -0.09 -7.67
C VAL A 28 5.79 0.04 -7.29
N CYS A 29 6.09 0.31 -6.01
CA CYS A 29 7.46 0.41 -5.53
C CYS A 29 8.23 -0.90 -5.73
N ALA A 30 7.63 -2.05 -5.46
CA ALA A 30 8.26 -3.34 -5.66
C ALA A 30 8.62 -3.61 -7.12
N ALA A 31 7.71 -3.34 -8.04
CA ALA A 31 7.94 -3.56 -9.46
C ALA A 31 9.03 -2.61 -10.01
N VAL A 32 8.96 -1.33 -9.65
CA VAL A 32 9.95 -0.33 -10.07
C VAL A 32 11.33 -0.61 -9.47
N ALA A 33 11.40 -0.97 -8.18
CA ALA A 33 12.68 -1.30 -7.54
C ALA A 33 13.32 -2.55 -8.17
N ALA A 34 12.53 -3.58 -8.47
CA ALA A 34 13.00 -4.76 -9.19
C ALA A 34 13.57 -4.41 -10.59
N ARG A 35 12.89 -3.53 -11.33
CA ARG A 35 13.34 -3.04 -12.64
C ARG A 35 14.60 -2.20 -12.55
N ARG A 36 14.68 -1.26 -11.60
CA ARG A 36 15.88 -0.44 -11.32
C ARG A 36 17.08 -1.31 -10.90
N ALA A 37 16.82 -2.40 -10.18
CA ALA A 37 17.81 -3.43 -9.90
C ALA A 37 18.18 -4.30 -11.11
N GLY A 38 17.66 -4.03 -12.32
CA GLY A 38 18.09 -4.69 -13.56
C GLY A 38 17.43 -6.03 -13.88
N ILE A 39 16.32 -6.38 -13.21
CA ILE A 39 15.52 -7.55 -13.58
C ILE A 39 14.79 -7.26 -14.89
N LYS A 40 14.93 -8.12 -15.90
CA LYS A 40 14.49 -7.82 -17.27
C LYS A 40 12.98 -7.92 -17.45
N ARG A 41 12.34 -8.98 -16.93
CA ARG A 41 10.90 -9.23 -17.10
C ARG A 41 10.19 -9.10 -15.75
N VAL A 42 9.55 -7.96 -15.53
CA VAL A 42 8.75 -7.69 -14.33
C VAL A 42 7.32 -7.39 -14.75
N LEU A 43 6.36 -8.19 -14.27
CA LEU A 43 4.93 -8.00 -14.50
C LEU A 43 4.27 -7.45 -13.24
N LEU A 44 3.54 -6.34 -13.37
CA LEU A 44 2.67 -5.79 -12.33
C LEU A 44 1.20 -6.04 -12.70
N LEU A 45 0.50 -6.78 -11.83
CA LEU A 45 -0.91 -7.13 -12.00
C LEU A 45 -1.76 -6.28 -11.06
N GLU A 46 -2.79 -5.60 -11.58
CA GLU A 46 -3.75 -4.83 -10.80
C GLU A 46 -5.18 -5.23 -11.15
N LYS A 47 -6.01 -5.49 -10.13
CA LYS A 47 -7.40 -5.93 -10.32
C LYS A 47 -8.31 -4.80 -10.80
N GLY A 48 -7.99 -3.55 -10.45
CA GLY A 48 -8.63 -2.35 -10.96
C GLY A 48 -7.90 -1.78 -12.17
N ILE A 49 -8.21 -0.51 -12.46
CA ILE A 49 -7.65 0.23 -13.61
C ILE A 49 -6.84 1.47 -13.19
N LEU A 50 -6.48 1.55 -11.90
CA LEU A 50 -5.70 2.64 -11.34
C LEU A 50 -4.65 2.08 -10.38
N PHE A 51 -3.44 2.59 -10.44
CA PHE A 51 -2.43 2.33 -9.41
C PHE A 51 -2.63 3.19 -8.17
N GLY A 52 -2.03 2.76 -7.06
CA GLY A 52 -1.96 3.48 -5.78
C GLY A 52 -2.85 2.92 -4.68
N GLY A 53 -3.78 2.01 -5.00
CA GLY A 53 -4.61 1.34 -4.01
C GLY A 53 -5.39 2.34 -3.15
N LEU A 54 -5.24 2.27 -1.83
CA LEU A 54 -5.95 3.19 -0.94
C LEU A 54 -5.60 4.66 -1.16
N ALA A 55 -4.37 4.98 -1.59
CA ALA A 55 -3.93 6.34 -1.86
C ALA A 55 -4.73 6.99 -2.99
N THR A 56 -5.25 6.18 -3.92
CA THR A 56 -5.93 6.61 -5.13
C THR A 56 -7.38 6.11 -5.18
N GLN A 57 -7.60 4.84 -5.45
CA GLN A 57 -8.90 4.16 -5.53
C GLN A 57 -9.67 4.22 -4.19
N GLY A 58 -8.95 4.16 -3.07
CA GLY A 58 -9.52 4.30 -1.72
C GLY A 58 -9.58 5.73 -1.20
N LEU A 59 -9.14 6.73 -1.99
CA LEU A 59 -9.21 8.16 -1.68
C LEU A 59 -8.51 8.61 -0.39
N ILE A 60 -7.58 7.82 0.16
CA ILE A 60 -6.72 8.19 1.29
C ILE A 60 -5.59 9.07 0.77
N SER A 61 -5.94 10.30 0.43
CA SER A 61 -5.04 11.25 -0.23
C SER A 61 -4.21 12.11 0.72
N LEU A 62 -3.98 11.60 1.93
CA LEU A 62 -3.05 12.21 2.88
C LEU A 62 -1.79 11.37 2.82
N TYR A 63 -0.72 11.92 2.26
CA TYR A 63 0.59 11.30 2.37
C TYR A 63 1.05 11.51 3.82
N GLU A 64 1.05 10.43 4.61
CA GLU A 64 1.33 10.52 6.04
C GLU A 64 2.75 11.04 6.31
N PRO A 65 3.02 11.60 7.52
CA PRO A 65 4.31 12.21 7.83
C PRO A 65 5.52 11.32 7.50
N ILE A 66 6.47 11.88 6.77
CA ILE A 66 7.80 11.27 6.55
C ILE A 66 8.85 11.79 7.56
N CYS A 67 8.40 12.52 8.57
CA CYS A 67 9.18 13.06 9.67
C CYS A 67 8.68 12.56 11.03
N ASP A 68 9.51 12.63 12.06
CA ASP A 68 9.18 12.27 13.45
C ASP A 68 8.24 13.29 14.14
N GLY A 69 7.95 14.43 13.52
CA GLY A 69 7.16 15.51 14.12
C GLY A 69 7.93 16.39 15.11
N LYS A 70 9.23 16.16 15.28
CA LYS A 70 10.19 17.04 15.98
C LYS A 70 11.08 17.80 15.00
N GLY A 71 10.71 17.82 13.72
CA GLY A 71 11.46 18.49 12.67
C GLY A 71 12.54 17.64 12.01
N HIS A 72 12.59 16.32 12.24
CA HIS A 72 13.56 15.44 11.57
C HIS A 72 12.88 14.53 10.56
N LYS A 73 13.38 14.51 9.32
CA LYS A 73 12.97 13.54 8.30
C LYS A 73 13.54 12.17 8.65
N ILE A 74 12.68 11.15 8.68
CA ILE A 74 13.07 9.78 9.04
C ILE A 74 12.73 8.73 7.96
N ILE A 75 11.97 9.11 6.93
CA ILE A 75 11.63 8.22 5.82
C ILE A 75 12.31 8.71 4.54
N TYR A 76 13.01 7.80 3.87
CA TYR A 76 13.87 8.05 2.71
C TYR A 76 13.56 7.04 1.59
N GLY A 77 14.40 6.99 0.55
CA GLY A 77 14.17 6.10 -0.61
C GLY A 77 12.82 6.36 -1.27
N MET A 78 12.14 5.29 -1.70
CA MET A 78 10.84 5.42 -2.37
C MET A 78 9.74 6.02 -1.47
N GLY A 79 9.86 5.90 -0.15
CA GLY A 79 8.94 6.55 0.80
C GLY A 79 9.00 8.08 0.73
N ALA A 80 10.15 8.66 0.39
CA ALA A 80 10.29 10.10 0.13
C ALA A 80 10.11 10.44 -1.36
N GLU A 81 10.50 9.55 -2.28
CA GLU A 81 10.32 9.74 -3.72
C GLU A 81 8.85 9.89 -4.09
N LEU A 82 7.97 9.05 -3.51
CA LEU A 82 6.54 9.11 -3.78
C LEU A 82 5.85 10.33 -3.15
N MET A 83 6.37 10.90 -2.07
CA MET A 83 5.92 12.20 -1.55
C MET A 83 6.06 13.26 -2.66
N LYS A 84 7.22 13.34 -3.31
CA LYS A 84 7.45 14.26 -4.43
C LYS A 84 6.59 13.91 -5.64
N LEU A 85 6.43 12.62 -5.94
CA LEU A 85 5.63 12.17 -7.08
C LEU A 85 4.15 12.57 -6.94
N CYS A 86 3.55 12.43 -5.76
CA CYS A 86 2.13 12.75 -5.56
C CYS A 86 1.81 14.26 -5.70
N MET A 87 2.82 15.12 -5.55
CA MET A 87 2.71 16.56 -5.74
C MET A 87 3.16 17.03 -7.14
N ARG A 88 3.85 16.19 -7.91
CA ARG A 88 4.56 16.60 -9.14
C ARG A 88 3.67 17.35 -10.14
N TYR A 89 2.45 16.85 -10.34
CA TYR A 89 1.51 17.41 -11.32
C TYR A 89 0.22 17.94 -10.68
N GLY A 90 0.01 17.69 -9.39
CA GLY A 90 -1.23 17.99 -8.68
C GLY A 90 -1.05 19.09 -7.64
N PRO A 91 -2.17 19.68 -7.17
CA PRO A 91 -2.09 20.59 -6.03
C PRO A 91 -1.72 19.84 -4.76
N ASP A 92 -1.09 20.57 -3.84
CA ASP A 92 -0.65 20.09 -2.55
C ASP A 92 -0.90 21.13 -1.44
N VAL A 93 -0.69 20.73 -0.19
CA VAL A 93 -0.70 21.63 0.99
C VAL A 93 0.54 21.39 1.86
N LEU A 94 1.67 21.10 1.22
CA LEU A 94 2.93 20.84 1.93
C LEU A 94 3.35 22.11 2.69
N PRO A 95 3.73 22.02 3.98
CA PRO A 95 4.24 23.17 4.70
C PRO A 95 5.54 23.69 4.06
N GLU A 96 5.67 25.02 3.97
CA GLU A 96 6.73 25.69 3.21
C GLU A 96 8.14 25.24 3.60
N GLN A 97 8.37 25.01 4.90
CA GLN A 97 9.67 24.56 5.40
C GLN A 97 10.15 23.21 4.86
N TRP A 98 9.25 22.42 4.26
CA TRP A 98 9.56 21.11 3.68
C TRP A 98 9.67 21.13 2.16
N ARG A 99 9.43 22.27 1.49
CA ARG A 99 9.42 22.39 0.01
C ARG A 99 10.71 21.92 -0.65
N ASP A 100 11.85 22.26 -0.05
CA ASP A 100 13.18 21.90 -0.55
C ASP A 100 13.64 20.50 -0.10
N ASP A 101 12.75 19.70 0.49
CA ASP A 101 13.02 18.36 1.03
C ASP A 101 14.23 18.29 1.98
N PRO A 102 14.32 19.17 3.00
CA PRO A 102 15.44 19.14 3.93
C PRO A 102 15.37 17.92 4.87
N ASP A 103 16.52 17.53 5.41
CA ASP A 103 16.58 16.50 6.46
C ASP A 103 16.06 17.03 7.81
N THR A 104 16.14 18.35 8.02
CA THR A 104 15.70 19.01 9.25
C THR A 104 14.90 20.28 8.97
N ALA A 105 13.91 20.56 9.81
CA ALA A 105 13.09 21.77 9.77
C ALA A 105 12.66 22.19 11.18
N SER A 106 12.03 23.36 11.32
CA SER A 106 11.51 23.79 12.62
C SER A 106 10.36 22.86 13.07
N PRO A 107 10.34 22.41 14.34
CA PRO A 107 9.21 21.63 14.87
C PRO A 107 7.86 22.37 14.75
N ASP A 108 7.89 23.70 14.83
CA ASP A 108 6.68 24.54 14.85
C ASP A 108 6.07 24.78 13.46
N GLY A 109 6.81 24.53 12.38
CA GLY A 109 6.33 24.77 11.01
C GLY A 109 5.50 23.64 10.41
N GLY A 110 5.10 22.65 11.22
CA GLY A 110 4.24 21.54 10.83
C GLY A 110 4.98 20.28 10.35
N LYS A 111 4.30 19.14 10.39
CA LYS A 111 4.87 17.83 9.98
C LYS A 111 5.08 17.78 8.46
N TYR A 112 6.11 17.05 8.00
CA TYR A 112 6.38 16.75 6.59
C TYR A 112 5.34 15.78 6.03
N LYS A 113 4.16 16.30 5.72
CA LYS A 113 3.00 15.58 5.17
C LYS A 113 2.25 16.49 4.20
N THR A 114 1.44 15.91 3.32
CA THR A 114 0.61 16.71 2.41
C THR A 114 -0.68 16.00 2.04
N PHE A 115 -1.72 16.78 1.73
CA PHE A 115 -2.82 16.26 0.93
C PHE A 115 -2.46 16.41 -0.55
N PHE A 116 -2.82 15.42 -1.36
CA PHE A 116 -2.57 15.41 -2.80
C PHE A 116 -3.84 15.11 -3.60
N SER A 117 -3.77 15.19 -4.93
CA SER A 117 -4.86 14.76 -5.80
C SER A 117 -4.70 13.27 -6.21
N PRO A 118 -5.63 12.38 -5.81
CA PRO A 118 -5.60 10.96 -6.19
C PRO A 118 -5.52 10.69 -7.69
N ALA A 119 -6.26 11.45 -8.50
CA ALA A 119 -6.28 11.25 -9.94
C ALA A 119 -4.94 11.66 -10.58
N MET A 120 -4.37 12.79 -10.14
CA MET A 120 -3.05 13.23 -10.63
C MET A 120 -1.96 12.26 -10.17
N PHE A 121 -2.04 11.75 -8.94
CA PHE A 121 -1.07 10.78 -8.45
C PHE A 121 -1.19 9.44 -9.19
N ALA A 122 -2.40 8.96 -9.50
CA ALA A 122 -2.57 7.74 -10.30
C ALA A 122 -1.90 7.85 -11.68
N MET A 123 -2.11 8.96 -12.40
CA MET A 123 -1.45 9.20 -13.69
C MET A 123 0.08 9.37 -13.55
N ALA A 124 0.54 9.99 -12.47
CA ALA A 124 1.97 10.08 -12.18
C ALA A 124 2.59 8.71 -11.88
N LEU A 125 1.84 7.80 -11.24
CA LEU A 125 2.26 6.42 -11.02
C LEU A 125 2.33 5.64 -12.34
N ASP A 126 1.43 5.89 -13.29
CA ASP A 126 1.50 5.27 -14.62
C ASP A 126 2.84 5.61 -15.31
N GLU A 127 3.20 6.89 -15.35
CA GLU A 127 4.51 7.36 -15.87
C GLU A 127 5.67 6.71 -15.10
N PHE A 128 5.61 6.72 -13.76
CA PHE A 128 6.66 6.16 -12.90
C PHE A 128 6.93 4.66 -13.15
N VAL A 129 5.87 3.88 -13.40
CA VAL A 129 5.96 2.44 -13.67
C VAL A 129 6.44 2.18 -15.10
N LEU A 130 5.91 2.92 -16.08
CA LEU A 130 6.26 2.78 -17.49
C LEU A 130 7.70 3.19 -17.77
N ASP A 131 8.18 4.29 -17.17
CA ASP A 131 9.55 4.77 -17.32
C ASP A 131 10.59 3.78 -16.76
N ALA A 132 10.21 2.99 -15.74
CA ALA A 132 11.04 1.89 -15.24
C ALA A 132 11.04 0.67 -16.19
N GLY A 133 10.16 0.63 -17.19
CA GLY A 133 9.97 -0.49 -18.10
C GLY A 133 9.33 -1.71 -17.44
N VAL A 134 8.43 -1.50 -16.48
CA VAL A 134 7.59 -2.57 -15.92
C VAL A 134 6.48 -2.88 -16.92
N GLU A 135 6.19 -4.17 -17.13
CA GLU A 135 5.03 -4.61 -17.89
C GLU A 135 3.78 -4.61 -16.99
N ILE A 136 2.65 -4.13 -17.49
CA ILE A 136 1.45 -3.87 -16.70
C ILE A 136 0.26 -4.63 -17.28
N LEU A 137 -0.56 -5.22 -16.39
CA LEU A 137 -1.92 -5.65 -16.72
C LEU A 137 -2.91 -5.12 -15.68
N PHE A 138 -3.76 -4.20 -16.11
CA PHE A 138 -4.95 -3.75 -15.38
C PHE A 138 -6.13 -4.70 -15.58
N ASP A 139 -7.19 -4.51 -14.80
CA ASP A 139 -8.42 -5.32 -14.85
C ASP A 139 -8.11 -6.82 -14.80
N THR A 140 -7.08 -7.18 -14.02
CA THR A 140 -6.54 -8.53 -13.96
C THR A 140 -6.51 -9.03 -12.52
N GLN A 141 -7.46 -9.90 -12.20
CA GLN A 141 -7.57 -10.52 -10.89
C GLN A 141 -6.59 -11.68 -10.79
N VAL A 142 -5.70 -11.64 -9.79
CA VAL A 142 -4.91 -12.82 -9.43
C VAL A 142 -5.79 -13.80 -8.66
N VAL A 143 -5.89 -15.03 -9.15
CA VAL A 143 -6.81 -16.06 -8.66
C VAL A 143 -6.11 -17.03 -7.71
N ALA A 144 -4.94 -17.56 -8.05
CA ALA A 144 -4.21 -18.46 -7.18
C ALA A 144 -2.73 -18.56 -7.59
N PRO A 145 -1.81 -18.80 -6.65
CA PRO A 145 -0.47 -19.22 -7.00
C PRO A 145 -0.46 -20.66 -7.49
N VAL A 146 0.42 -20.95 -8.45
CA VAL A 146 0.79 -22.31 -8.83
C VAL A 146 2.03 -22.69 -8.01
N MET A 147 1.94 -23.77 -7.24
CA MET A 147 2.96 -24.16 -6.29
C MET A 147 3.62 -25.48 -6.71
N GLU A 148 4.95 -25.52 -6.64
CA GLU A 148 5.75 -26.75 -6.61
C GLU A 148 6.31 -26.89 -5.19
N GLN A 149 5.68 -27.74 -4.38
CA GLN A 149 5.89 -27.77 -2.92
C GLN A 149 5.66 -26.38 -2.30
N LYS A 150 6.73 -25.73 -1.81
CA LYS A 150 6.69 -24.39 -1.22
C LYS A 150 7.13 -23.29 -2.18
N GLN A 151 7.61 -23.64 -3.37
CA GLN A 151 8.03 -22.68 -4.38
C GLN A 151 6.84 -22.25 -5.24
N CYS A 152 6.64 -20.95 -5.40
CA CYS A 152 5.64 -20.42 -6.32
C CYS A 152 6.22 -20.32 -7.73
N VAL A 153 5.62 -21.01 -8.70
CA VAL A 153 6.14 -21.07 -10.08
C VAL A 153 5.34 -20.22 -11.07
N GLY A 154 4.30 -19.54 -10.59
CA GLY A 154 3.47 -18.65 -11.39
C GLY A 154 2.17 -18.28 -10.71
N LEU A 155 1.41 -17.38 -11.34
CA LEU A 155 0.12 -16.92 -10.88
C LEU A 155 -0.96 -17.18 -11.93
N LEU A 156 -2.04 -17.81 -11.49
CA LEU A 156 -3.28 -17.91 -12.26
C LEU A 156 -4.01 -16.57 -12.18
N VAL A 157 -4.49 -16.10 -13.32
CA VAL A 157 -5.22 -14.84 -13.45
C VAL A 157 -6.51 -15.01 -14.23
N GLU A 158 -7.45 -14.12 -13.99
CA GLU A 158 -8.65 -13.95 -14.80
C GLU A 158 -8.82 -12.48 -15.16
N ASN A 159 -9.08 -12.21 -16.44
CA ASN A 159 -9.35 -10.89 -16.99
C ASN A 159 -10.24 -11.02 -18.24
N LYS A 160 -10.37 -9.94 -19.02
CA LYS A 160 -11.17 -9.93 -20.26
C LYS A 160 -10.78 -11.02 -21.28
N GLY A 161 -9.54 -11.52 -21.24
CA GLY A 161 -9.07 -12.63 -22.07
C GLY A 161 -9.45 -14.02 -21.54
N GLY A 162 -10.11 -14.11 -20.39
CA GLY A 162 -10.41 -15.35 -19.70
C GLY A 162 -9.31 -15.75 -18.71
N ARG A 163 -9.23 -17.04 -18.43
CA ARG A 163 -8.27 -17.60 -17.48
C ARG A 163 -6.91 -17.85 -18.12
N GLY A 164 -5.84 -17.46 -17.42
CA GLY A 164 -4.46 -17.66 -17.88
C GLY A 164 -3.49 -17.91 -16.74
N LEU A 165 -2.29 -18.38 -17.10
CA LEU A 165 -1.16 -18.55 -16.18
C LEU A 165 0.03 -17.72 -16.67
N TYR A 166 0.58 -16.89 -15.79
CA TYR A 166 1.90 -16.29 -15.98
C TYR A 166 2.92 -16.98 -15.09
N ARG A 167 3.99 -17.54 -15.67
CA ARG A 167 5.07 -18.16 -14.88
C ARG A 167 5.96 -17.09 -14.26
N ALA A 168 6.44 -17.38 -13.06
CA ALA A 168 7.30 -16.47 -12.30
C ALA A 168 8.45 -17.25 -11.66
N ARG A 169 9.62 -16.61 -11.53
CA ARG A 169 10.72 -17.15 -10.71
C ARG A 169 10.66 -16.63 -9.27
N ALA A 170 10.09 -15.44 -9.07
CA ALA A 170 9.79 -14.85 -7.77
C ALA A 170 8.45 -14.10 -7.83
N VAL A 171 7.73 -14.07 -6.70
CA VAL A 171 6.44 -13.37 -6.59
C VAL A 171 6.41 -12.47 -5.38
N ILE A 172 5.85 -11.28 -5.55
CA ILE A 172 5.61 -10.31 -4.49
C ILE A 172 4.10 -10.14 -4.31
N ASP A 173 3.59 -10.55 -3.15
CA ASP A 173 2.20 -10.36 -2.72
C ASP A 173 2.02 -8.96 -2.15
N ALA A 174 1.55 -8.04 -3.00
CA ALA A 174 1.14 -6.69 -2.65
C ALA A 174 -0.38 -6.51 -2.81
N THR A 175 -1.14 -7.60 -2.69
CA THR A 175 -2.62 -7.60 -2.87
C THR A 175 -3.32 -6.74 -1.81
N GLY A 176 -2.62 -6.50 -0.70
CA GLY A 176 -3.13 -5.77 0.46
C GLY A 176 -3.93 -6.63 1.42
N ASP A 177 -4.18 -7.89 1.06
CA ASP A 177 -4.97 -8.86 1.83
C ASP A 177 -4.24 -10.21 1.99
N ALA A 178 -2.95 -10.31 1.62
CA ALA A 178 -2.11 -11.51 1.67
C ALA A 178 -2.73 -12.71 0.94
N ASP A 179 -3.44 -12.43 -0.17
CA ASP A 179 -4.20 -13.43 -0.91
C ASP A 179 -3.30 -14.51 -1.52
N ILE A 180 -2.09 -14.15 -1.97
CA ILE A 180 -1.17 -15.11 -2.59
C ILE A 180 -0.59 -16.03 -1.54
N PHE A 181 -0.13 -15.48 -0.41
CA PHE A 181 0.36 -16.30 0.71
C PHE A 181 -0.74 -17.22 1.25
N CYS A 182 -1.94 -16.69 1.49
CA CYS A 182 -3.04 -17.49 2.02
C CYS A 182 -3.43 -18.63 1.06
N ARG A 183 -3.55 -18.33 -0.25
CA ARG A 183 -3.89 -19.35 -1.27
C ARG A 183 -2.74 -20.32 -1.56
N ALA A 184 -1.49 -19.95 -1.24
CA ALA A 184 -0.34 -20.88 -1.24
C ALA A 184 -0.33 -21.85 -0.04
N GLY A 185 -1.24 -21.67 0.93
CA GLY A 185 -1.26 -22.44 2.18
C GLY A 185 -0.28 -21.93 3.23
N ALA A 186 0.21 -20.69 3.11
CA ALA A 186 1.07 -20.08 4.11
C ALA A 186 0.27 -19.63 5.35
N PRO A 187 0.85 -19.70 6.56
CA PRO A 187 0.21 -19.17 7.75
C PRO A 187 0.00 -17.66 7.61
N CYS A 188 -1.23 -17.22 7.87
CA CYS A 188 -1.65 -15.83 7.83
C CYS A 188 -2.49 -15.52 9.07
N VAL A 189 -2.51 -14.25 9.49
CA VAL A 189 -3.36 -13.75 10.57
C VAL A 189 -4.46 -12.90 9.96
N THR A 190 -5.71 -13.28 10.21
CA THR A 190 -6.88 -12.47 9.84
C THR A 190 -7.11 -11.40 10.90
N GLY A 191 -7.03 -10.14 10.49
CA GLY A 191 -7.34 -8.97 11.28
C GLY A 191 -8.83 -8.65 11.33
N GLN A 192 -9.11 -7.54 11.99
CA GLN A 192 -10.44 -6.93 12.06
C GLN A 192 -10.35 -5.47 11.64
N ASN A 193 -11.28 -5.06 10.80
CA ASN A 193 -11.29 -3.73 10.21
C ASN A 193 -12.48 -2.91 10.72
N TYR A 194 -12.19 -1.68 11.16
CA TYR A 194 -13.21 -0.71 11.54
C TYR A 194 -13.99 -0.16 10.34
N MET A 195 -15.24 0.25 10.58
CA MET A 195 -16.05 0.93 9.58
C MET A 195 -15.60 2.40 9.47
N THR A 196 -14.72 2.68 8.52
CA THR A 196 -14.25 4.03 8.19
C THR A 196 -14.52 4.30 6.72
N TYR A 197 -15.51 5.11 6.40
CA TYR A 197 -15.85 5.40 5.01
C TYR A 197 -15.41 6.79 4.62
N LEU A 198 -14.77 6.90 3.46
CA LEU A 198 -14.29 8.18 2.97
C LEU A 198 -14.67 8.41 1.51
N ALA A 199 -15.17 9.60 1.23
CA ALA A 199 -15.47 10.06 -0.11
C ALA A 199 -15.12 11.55 -0.23
N TYR A 200 -15.10 12.05 -1.47
CA TYR A 200 -14.93 13.47 -1.71
C TYR A 200 -16.24 14.15 -1.99
N ARG A 201 -16.44 15.27 -1.29
CA ARG A 201 -17.55 16.18 -1.50
C ARG A 201 -17.02 17.52 -1.99
N ALA A 202 -17.89 18.29 -2.63
CA ALA A 202 -17.68 19.70 -2.89
C ALA A 202 -18.96 20.45 -2.50
N ASP A 203 -18.81 21.67 -2.01
CA ASP A 203 -19.94 22.56 -1.72
C ASP A 203 -19.54 24.01 -1.95
N MET A 204 -20.51 24.93 -1.84
CA MET A 204 -20.29 26.35 -2.09
C MET A 204 -19.22 26.95 -1.16
N GLU A 205 -19.09 26.43 0.07
CA GLU A 205 -18.07 26.87 1.02
C GLU A 205 -16.67 26.41 0.59
N SER A 206 -16.52 25.13 0.23
CA SER A 206 -15.24 24.60 -0.25
C SER A 206 -14.80 25.29 -1.54
N ALA A 207 -15.73 25.57 -2.45
CA ALA A 207 -15.47 26.33 -3.66
C ALA A 207 -15.00 27.77 -3.35
N ALA A 208 -15.62 28.44 -2.38
CA ALA A 208 -15.20 29.77 -1.95
C ALA A 208 -13.79 29.77 -1.32
N SER A 209 -13.49 28.78 -0.46
CA SER A 209 -12.16 28.60 0.15
C SER A 209 -11.07 28.40 -0.92
N ALA A 210 -11.33 27.57 -1.93
CA ALA A 210 -10.39 27.38 -3.04
C ALA A 210 -10.08 28.67 -3.82
N LEU A 211 -11.09 29.52 -4.04
CA LEU A 211 -10.92 30.81 -4.69
C LEU A 211 -10.12 31.78 -3.82
N SER A 212 -10.42 31.87 -2.52
CA SER A 212 -9.72 32.77 -1.60
C SER A 212 -8.25 32.37 -1.38
N GLU A 213 -8.00 31.06 -1.24
CA GLU A 213 -6.67 30.51 -0.97
C GLU A 213 -5.87 30.27 -2.26
N LYS A 214 -6.52 30.42 -3.43
CA LYS A 214 -5.94 30.18 -4.77
C LYS A 214 -5.34 28.78 -4.91
N ASN A 215 -5.97 27.78 -4.28
CA ASN A 215 -5.56 26.40 -4.36
C ASN A 215 -6.78 25.48 -4.49
N ILE A 216 -6.89 24.81 -5.64
CA ILE A 216 -8.07 24.02 -6.02
C ILE A 216 -8.26 22.80 -5.11
N ILE A 217 -7.24 22.36 -4.36
CA ILE A 217 -7.38 21.24 -3.43
C ILE A 217 -8.44 21.52 -2.35
N HIS A 218 -8.62 22.78 -1.97
CA HIS A 218 -9.62 23.18 -0.96
C HIS A 218 -11.06 23.14 -1.50
N ALA A 219 -11.25 23.07 -2.83
CA ALA A 219 -12.58 22.91 -3.42
C ALA A 219 -13.18 21.54 -3.10
N ARG A 220 -12.32 20.59 -2.73
CA ARG A 220 -12.66 19.21 -2.46
C ARG A 220 -12.55 18.91 -0.97
N LYS A 221 -13.69 18.67 -0.33
CA LYS A 221 -13.77 18.23 1.07
C LYS A 221 -13.49 16.73 1.19
N TRP A 222 -12.46 16.39 1.95
CA TRP A 222 -12.12 15.02 2.35
C TRP A 222 -13.02 14.60 3.52
N THR A 223 -14.13 13.92 3.22
CA THR A 223 -15.17 13.61 4.22
C THR A 223 -15.01 12.18 4.73
N LEU A 224 -14.51 12.05 5.95
CA LEU A 224 -14.38 10.79 6.68
C LEU A 224 -15.57 10.59 7.62
N LEU A 225 -16.21 9.42 7.56
CA LEU A 225 -17.27 8.99 8.45
C LEU A 225 -16.91 7.66 9.13
N GLY A 226 -17.51 7.41 10.29
CA GLY A 226 -17.29 6.20 11.07
C GLY A 226 -16.08 6.31 12.01
N SER A 227 -15.29 5.24 12.09
CA SER A 227 -14.20 5.15 13.06
C SER A 227 -12.97 5.96 12.70
N GLY A 228 -12.35 6.55 13.73
CA GLY A 228 -10.95 6.95 13.70
C GLY A 228 -9.97 5.76 13.75
N PRO A 229 -8.66 6.02 13.61
CA PRO A 229 -7.64 4.95 13.52
C PRO A 229 -7.55 4.03 14.74
N ARG A 230 -7.96 4.50 15.93
CA ARG A 230 -7.99 3.72 17.17
C ARG A 230 -9.37 3.09 17.45
N GLY A 231 -10.27 3.10 16.47
CA GLY A 231 -11.65 2.62 16.63
C GLY A 231 -12.59 3.61 17.32
N ASN A 232 -12.09 4.77 17.76
CA ASN A 232 -12.91 5.81 18.38
C ASN A 232 -14.02 6.28 17.41
N GLY A 233 -15.24 6.40 17.92
CA GLY A 233 -16.40 6.78 17.10
C GLY A 233 -16.91 5.68 16.16
N HIS A 234 -16.58 4.40 16.41
CA HIS A 234 -17.17 3.29 15.65
C HIS A 234 -18.70 3.33 15.72
N PRO A 235 -19.42 3.24 14.58
CA PRO A 235 -20.88 3.30 14.58
C PRO A 235 -21.49 2.17 15.42
N GLU A 236 -22.48 2.53 16.24
CA GLU A 236 -23.19 1.57 17.08
C GLU A 236 -23.89 0.50 16.23
N GLY A 237 -23.78 -0.76 16.65
CA GLY A 237 -24.40 -1.90 15.96
C GLY A 237 -23.75 -2.32 14.64
N VAL A 238 -22.70 -1.64 14.18
CA VAL A 238 -21.91 -2.08 13.03
C VAL A 238 -20.81 -3.04 13.52
N PRO A 239 -20.69 -4.26 12.94
CA PRO A 239 -19.62 -5.18 13.33
C PRO A 239 -18.28 -4.78 12.72
N LEU A 240 -17.19 -5.20 13.35
CA LEU A 240 -15.88 -5.22 12.70
C LEU A 240 -15.88 -6.25 11.57
N ILE A 241 -15.23 -5.91 10.46
CA ILE A 241 -15.27 -6.70 9.22
C ILE A 241 -13.88 -7.30 8.97
N SER A 242 -13.79 -8.58 8.60
CA SER A 242 -12.50 -9.20 8.27
C SER A 242 -11.97 -8.70 6.92
N GLY A 243 -12.89 -8.47 5.98
CA GLY A 243 -12.59 -8.03 4.63
C GLY A 243 -12.10 -9.13 3.70
N THR A 244 -12.25 -10.40 4.12
CA THR A 244 -11.72 -11.57 3.39
C THR A 244 -12.78 -12.34 2.59
N THR A 245 -14.03 -11.88 2.60
CA THR A 245 -15.15 -12.47 1.84
C THR A 245 -15.84 -11.43 0.96
N ALA A 246 -16.57 -11.88 -0.06
CA ALA A 246 -17.34 -10.98 -0.92
C ALA A 246 -18.50 -10.32 -0.16
N GLU A 247 -19.08 -11.03 0.81
CA GLU A 247 -20.11 -10.54 1.72
C GLU A 247 -19.58 -9.40 2.58
N ASP A 248 -18.39 -9.56 3.16
CA ASP A 248 -17.70 -8.53 3.95
C ASP A 248 -17.46 -7.26 3.13
N VAL A 249 -16.95 -7.42 1.90
CA VAL A 249 -16.73 -6.32 0.95
C VAL A 249 -18.06 -5.61 0.65
N THR A 250 -19.10 -6.37 0.34
CA THR A 250 -20.42 -5.84 -0.02
C THR A 250 -21.05 -5.09 1.15
N GLN A 251 -21.04 -5.69 2.33
CA GLN A 251 -21.55 -5.08 3.55
C GLN A 251 -20.83 -3.79 3.88
N TYR A 252 -19.49 -3.78 3.82
CA TYR A 252 -18.68 -2.59 4.10
C TYR A 252 -19.02 -1.44 3.15
N VAL A 253 -19.06 -1.71 1.84
CA VAL A 253 -19.34 -0.69 0.82
C VAL A 253 -20.75 -0.13 0.95
N LEU A 254 -21.76 -0.98 1.15
CA LEU A 254 -23.15 -0.53 1.31
C LEU A 254 -23.36 0.25 2.61
N THR A 255 -22.76 -0.20 3.72
CA THR A 255 -22.82 0.50 5.01
C THR A 255 -22.21 1.90 4.90
N GLY A 256 -21.01 2.00 4.33
CA GLY A 256 -20.34 3.29 4.15
C GLY A 256 -21.08 4.25 3.21
N ARG A 257 -21.61 3.75 2.09
CA ARG A 257 -22.42 4.56 1.16
C ARG A 257 -23.71 5.04 1.82
N LYS A 258 -24.37 4.20 2.63
CA LYS A 258 -25.54 4.59 3.40
C LYS A 258 -25.21 5.70 4.41
N MET A 259 -24.11 5.56 5.17
CA MET A 259 -23.65 6.60 6.10
C MET A 259 -23.37 7.92 5.39
N MET A 260 -22.70 7.88 4.23
CA MET A 260 -22.43 9.07 3.42
C MET A 260 -23.72 9.74 2.95
N LEU A 261 -24.64 8.97 2.37
CA LEU A 261 -25.92 9.49 1.91
C LEU A 261 -26.74 10.09 3.05
N ASP A 262 -26.81 9.42 4.20
CA ASP A 262 -27.58 9.87 5.35
C ASP A 262 -26.99 11.15 5.96
N SER A 263 -25.66 11.30 5.96
CA SER A 263 -24.96 12.52 6.42
C SER A 263 -25.34 13.76 5.61
N MET A 264 -25.72 13.58 4.35
CA MET A 264 -26.02 14.68 3.43
C MET A 264 -27.51 14.79 3.11
N ARG A 265 -28.33 13.79 3.39
CA ARG A 265 -29.72 13.66 2.87
C ARG A 265 -30.57 14.93 2.95
N ASN A 266 -30.40 15.71 4.02
CA ASN A 266 -31.23 16.89 4.33
C ASN A 266 -30.58 18.24 4.01
N GLU A 267 -29.33 18.29 3.53
CA GLU A 267 -28.73 19.57 3.10
C GLU A 267 -29.26 20.00 1.72
N ASP A 268 -29.08 21.28 1.37
CA ASP A 268 -29.49 21.83 0.07
C ASP A 268 -28.77 21.14 -1.09
N ARG A 269 -29.55 20.43 -1.93
CA ARG A 269 -29.06 19.67 -3.08
C ARG A 269 -28.44 20.52 -4.19
N PHE A 270 -28.68 21.83 -4.21
CA PHE A 270 -28.07 22.74 -5.19
C PHE A 270 -26.76 23.36 -4.68
N ALA A 271 -26.45 23.22 -3.40
CA ALA A 271 -25.27 23.80 -2.77
C ALA A 271 -24.10 22.81 -2.59
N ARG A 272 -24.29 21.53 -2.96
CA ARG A 272 -23.31 20.46 -2.72
C ARG A 272 -23.36 19.34 -3.76
N ASP A 273 -22.25 18.63 -3.89
CA ASP A 273 -22.12 17.42 -4.69
C ASP A 273 -21.22 16.38 -4.00
N LEU A 274 -21.44 15.11 -4.32
CA LEU A 274 -20.55 14.01 -3.96
C LEU A 274 -19.67 13.70 -5.17
N SER A 275 -18.57 14.44 -5.28
CA SER A 275 -17.75 14.46 -6.49
C SER A 275 -17.12 13.11 -6.82
N ILE A 276 -16.68 12.33 -5.82
CA ILE A 276 -16.00 11.04 -6.05
C ILE A 276 -16.31 10.05 -4.93
N LEU A 277 -16.77 8.85 -5.31
CA LEU A 277 -16.86 7.67 -4.46
C LEU A 277 -15.58 6.82 -4.58
N PRO A 278 -15.15 6.14 -3.51
CA PRO A 278 -14.04 5.19 -3.61
C PRO A 278 -14.43 4.02 -4.53
N THR A 279 -13.48 3.59 -5.35
CA THR A 279 -13.65 2.49 -6.31
C THR A 279 -13.15 1.15 -5.76
N MET A 280 -12.74 1.12 -4.50
CA MET A 280 -12.39 -0.09 -3.75
C MET A 280 -12.91 -0.03 -2.31
N ALA A 281 -13.06 -1.19 -1.67
CA ALA A 281 -13.32 -1.23 -0.23
C ALA A 281 -12.12 -0.66 0.54
N GLN A 282 -12.40 0.24 1.48
CA GLN A 282 -11.40 0.99 2.22
C GLN A 282 -10.93 0.22 3.45
N PHE A 283 -10.59 -1.05 3.31
CA PHE A 283 -10.01 -1.81 4.40
C PHE A 283 -8.58 -1.37 4.73
N ARG A 284 -8.17 -1.51 5.99
CA ARG A 284 -6.85 -1.12 6.52
C ARG A 284 -6.09 -2.32 7.09
N THR A 285 -6.79 -3.19 7.82
CA THR A 285 -6.22 -4.31 8.61
C THR A 285 -7.02 -5.60 8.40
N THR A 286 -6.91 -6.19 7.21
CA THR A 286 -7.66 -7.40 6.81
C THR A 286 -6.91 -8.68 7.13
N ARG A 287 -5.72 -8.86 6.55
CA ARG A 287 -4.89 -10.05 6.75
C ARG A 287 -3.44 -9.73 6.42
N HIS A 288 -2.54 -10.26 7.23
CA HIS A 288 -1.10 -10.22 6.99
C HIS A 288 -0.51 -11.62 7.10
N ILE A 289 0.72 -11.79 6.61
CA ILE A 289 1.43 -13.07 6.72
C ILE A 289 1.87 -13.31 8.17
N VAL A 290 2.13 -14.56 8.53
CA VAL A 290 3.07 -14.87 9.63
C VAL A 290 4.47 -14.87 9.03
N GLY A 291 5.20 -13.78 9.23
CA GLY A 291 6.58 -13.63 8.76
C GLY A 291 7.59 -14.37 9.62
N ALA A 292 8.86 -14.31 9.24
CA ALA A 292 9.96 -14.76 10.11
C ALA A 292 10.07 -13.91 11.40
N TYR A 293 9.43 -12.74 11.42
CA TYR A 293 9.17 -11.91 12.60
C TYR A 293 7.90 -11.11 12.40
N SER A 294 7.14 -10.88 13.47
CA SER A 294 6.06 -9.90 13.51
C SER A 294 6.51 -8.68 14.31
N VAL A 295 6.44 -7.49 13.70
CA VAL A 295 6.70 -6.22 14.41
C VAL A 295 5.70 -6.07 15.57
N GLN A 296 6.21 -5.88 16.77
CA GLN A 296 5.40 -5.79 17.98
C GLN A 296 5.23 -4.33 18.41
N GLU A 297 4.19 -4.03 19.19
CA GLU A 297 4.05 -2.71 19.81
C GLU A 297 5.26 -2.36 20.71
N SER A 298 5.89 -3.38 21.31
CA SER A 298 7.09 -3.23 22.13
C SER A 298 8.36 -2.88 21.34
N ASP A 299 8.31 -2.90 20.01
CA ASP A 299 9.39 -2.42 19.13
C ASP A 299 9.37 -0.90 18.91
N LEU A 300 8.45 -0.19 19.57
CA LEU A 300 8.36 1.27 19.52
C LEU A 300 9.71 1.92 19.85
N CYS A 301 10.19 2.76 18.92
CA CYS A 301 11.47 3.45 18.99
C CYS A 301 12.67 2.53 19.27
N ARG A 302 12.64 1.29 18.76
CA ARG A 302 13.76 0.35 18.84
C ARG A 302 14.32 0.06 17.46
N ARG A 303 15.65 0.10 17.37
CA ARG A 303 16.37 -0.36 16.17
C ARG A 303 16.28 -1.88 16.09
N LEU A 304 15.94 -2.39 14.90
CA LEU A 304 15.96 -3.81 14.58
C LEU A 304 17.18 -4.13 13.70
N PRO A 305 17.80 -5.30 13.85
CA PRO A 305 19.10 -5.59 13.23
C PRO A 305 19.04 -5.74 11.71
N ASP A 306 17.86 -5.97 11.15
CA ASP A 306 17.62 -6.18 9.72
C ASP A 306 16.56 -5.24 9.15
N SER A 307 16.51 -4.00 9.67
CA SER A 307 15.58 -2.97 9.24
C SER A 307 15.70 -2.60 7.77
N ILE A 308 14.58 -2.33 7.11
CA ILE A 308 14.54 -1.81 5.73
C ILE A 308 14.14 -0.34 5.69
N ALA A 309 13.44 0.14 6.72
CA ALA A 309 13.08 1.54 6.91
C ALA A 309 12.57 1.80 8.32
N ALA A 310 12.68 3.05 8.77
CA ALA A 310 11.90 3.61 9.87
C ALA A 310 10.62 4.27 9.33
N VAL A 311 9.54 4.20 10.11
CA VAL A 311 8.24 4.81 9.79
C VAL A 311 7.71 5.55 11.00
N ALA A 312 7.38 6.83 10.83
CA ALA A 312 6.84 7.66 11.90
C ALA A 312 5.42 7.24 12.27
N ASP A 313 5.11 7.26 13.56
CA ASP A 313 3.72 7.28 13.99
C ASP A 313 3.08 8.61 13.57
N PHE A 314 2.10 8.53 12.68
CA PHE A 314 1.42 9.70 12.14
C PHE A 314 0.57 10.44 13.19
N LEU A 315 0.17 9.77 14.29
CA LEU A 315 -0.60 10.34 15.39
C LEU A 315 0.25 10.81 16.58
N ALA A 316 1.45 10.28 16.77
CA ALA A 316 2.33 10.67 17.87
C ALA A 316 3.52 11.53 17.39
N VAL A 317 4.28 12.08 18.34
CA VAL A 317 5.46 12.92 18.06
C VAL A 317 6.69 12.22 18.65
N GLY A 318 7.71 12.01 17.82
CA GLY A 318 8.94 11.31 18.21
C GLY A 318 8.80 9.80 18.33
N GLU A 319 7.65 9.25 17.97
CA GLU A 319 7.37 7.82 17.97
C GLU A 319 7.50 7.24 16.56
N TRP A 320 8.17 6.11 16.44
CA TRP A 320 8.40 5.43 15.17
C TRP A 320 8.58 3.92 15.37
N TYR A 321 8.38 3.17 14.29
CA TYR A 321 8.68 1.74 14.21
C TYR A 321 9.65 1.50 13.05
N GLU A 322 10.56 0.54 13.20
CA GLU A 322 11.33 0.01 12.08
C GLU A 322 10.63 -1.22 11.49
N ILE A 323 10.64 -1.32 10.16
CA ILE A 323 10.17 -2.50 9.43
C ILE A 323 11.39 -3.40 9.22
N PRO A 324 11.47 -4.61 9.79
CA PRO A 324 12.59 -5.51 9.53
C PRO A 324 12.33 -6.37 8.29
N TYR A 325 13.36 -6.72 7.52
CA TYR A 325 13.25 -7.53 6.32
C TYR A 325 12.55 -8.88 6.58
N ARG A 326 12.83 -9.50 7.73
CA ARG A 326 12.16 -10.71 8.22
C ARG A 326 10.65 -10.60 8.43
N SER A 327 10.06 -9.39 8.39
CA SER A 327 8.60 -9.20 8.37
C SER A 327 7.97 -9.29 6.97
N LEU A 328 8.79 -9.35 5.92
CA LEU A 328 8.37 -9.36 4.51
C LEU A 328 8.28 -10.77 3.91
N TYR A 329 8.68 -11.83 4.61
CA TYR A 329 8.65 -13.19 4.08
C TYR A 329 8.38 -14.23 5.17
N ASN A 330 7.91 -15.40 4.74
CA ASN A 330 7.85 -16.60 5.58
C ASN A 330 8.99 -17.55 5.18
N PRO A 331 9.80 -18.08 6.12
CA PRO A 331 10.99 -18.88 5.80
C PRO A 331 10.73 -20.15 4.98
N GLU A 332 9.50 -20.70 5.03
CA GLU A 332 9.15 -21.89 4.29
C GLU A 332 8.98 -21.63 2.79
N TYR A 333 8.70 -20.40 2.37
CA TYR A 333 8.38 -20.03 1.00
C TYR A 333 9.56 -19.28 0.36
N PRO A 334 10.43 -19.97 -0.39
CA PRO A 334 11.76 -19.45 -0.75
C PRO A 334 11.73 -18.26 -1.71
N ASN A 335 10.64 -18.09 -2.47
CA ASN A 335 10.53 -17.09 -3.53
C ASN A 335 9.24 -16.27 -3.46
N LEU A 336 8.67 -16.14 -2.25
CA LEU A 336 7.52 -15.27 -1.96
C LEU A 336 7.91 -14.17 -0.98
N TRP A 337 7.55 -12.94 -1.32
CA TRP A 337 7.64 -11.77 -0.44
C TRP A 337 6.29 -11.09 -0.35
N THR A 338 6.07 -10.35 0.73
CA THR A 338 4.92 -9.48 0.90
C THR A 338 5.35 -8.02 1.08
N ALA A 339 4.45 -7.08 0.77
CA ALA A 339 4.72 -5.66 0.96
C ALA A 339 3.44 -4.86 1.24
N GLY A 340 3.57 -3.74 1.94
CA GLY A 340 2.44 -2.88 2.29
C GLY A 340 1.64 -3.38 3.48
N ARG A 341 0.31 -3.45 3.34
CA ARG A 341 -0.60 -3.78 4.44
C ARG A 341 -0.46 -5.20 4.99
N THR A 342 0.22 -6.06 4.27
CA THR A 342 0.34 -7.49 4.52
C THR A 342 1.64 -7.87 5.23
N VAL A 343 2.50 -6.88 5.51
CA VAL A 343 3.69 -7.02 6.34
C VAL A 343 3.31 -7.59 7.71
N SER A 344 4.14 -8.52 8.21
CA SER A 344 3.92 -9.16 9.50
C SER A 344 4.12 -8.18 10.64
N ALA A 345 3.03 -7.74 11.26
CA ALA A 345 3.03 -6.80 12.38
C ALA A 345 1.75 -6.95 13.20
N ASP A 346 1.82 -6.65 14.50
CA ASP A 346 0.70 -6.80 15.43
C ASP A 346 0.28 -5.45 16.02
N GLY A 347 -0.98 -5.38 16.47
CA GLY A 347 -1.52 -4.23 17.21
C GLY A 347 -1.34 -2.89 16.50
N TRP A 348 -0.95 -1.87 17.25
CA TRP A 348 -0.71 -0.52 16.74
C TRP A 348 0.49 -0.44 15.80
N ALA A 349 1.51 -1.29 15.98
CA ALA A 349 2.65 -1.33 15.07
C ALA A 349 2.19 -1.63 13.64
N TRP A 350 1.24 -2.56 13.47
CA TRP A 350 0.64 -2.84 12.16
C TRP A 350 -0.03 -1.60 11.55
N VAL A 351 -0.77 -0.83 12.36
CA VAL A 351 -1.44 0.40 11.90
C VAL A 351 -0.44 1.44 11.39
N VAL A 352 0.74 1.54 12.01
CA VAL A 352 1.79 2.50 11.62
C VAL A 352 2.55 2.02 10.39
N VAL A 353 3.08 0.79 10.38
CA VAL A 353 3.96 0.34 9.26
C VAL A 353 3.23 0.21 7.92
N ARG A 354 1.90 0.07 7.93
CA ARG A 354 1.08 -0.13 6.73
C ARG A 354 0.63 1.17 6.02
N VAL A 355 0.93 2.35 6.55
CA VAL A 355 0.57 3.63 5.90
C VAL A 355 1.33 3.83 4.57
N ILE A 356 1.00 4.88 3.79
CA ILE A 356 1.55 5.06 2.44
C ILE A 356 3.09 5.06 2.44
N PRO A 357 3.79 5.82 3.29
CA PRO A 357 5.25 5.79 3.33
C PRO A 357 5.83 4.40 3.66
N GLY A 358 5.31 3.72 4.68
CA GLY A 358 5.78 2.38 5.06
C GLY A 358 5.49 1.32 4.00
N SER A 359 4.36 1.47 3.28
CA SER A 359 4.03 0.65 2.12
C SER A 359 5.03 0.86 0.98
N ALA A 360 5.44 2.09 0.70
CA ALA A 360 6.44 2.39 -0.32
C ALA A 360 7.80 1.75 0.02
N CYS A 361 8.24 1.91 1.28
CA CYS A 361 9.51 1.34 1.75
C CYS A 361 9.52 -0.20 1.72
N SER A 362 8.48 -0.85 2.25
CA SER A 362 8.37 -2.31 2.19
C SER A 362 8.27 -2.83 0.76
N GLY A 363 7.59 -2.09 -0.13
CA GLY A 363 7.57 -2.37 -1.56
C GLY A 363 8.97 -2.34 -2.18
N GLN A 364 9.70 -1.24 -2.00
CA GLN A 364 11.07 -1.09 -2.49
C GLN A 364 11.96 -2.25 -2.02
N ALA A 365 11.94 -2.56 -0.72
CA ALA A 365 12.74 -3.63 -0.15
C ALA A 365 12.36 -5.02 -0.69
N ALA A 366 11.07 -5.33 -0.84
CA ALA A 366 10.63 -6.61 -1.42
C ALA A 366 11.10 -6.76 -2.88
N GLY A 367 11.00 -5.69 -3.67
CA GLY A 367 11.47 -5.66 -5.07
C GLY A 367 12.98 -5.90 -5.19
N LEU A 368 13.77 -5.18 -4.38
CA LEU A 368 15.23 -5.36 -4.33
C LEU A 368 15.62 -6.75 -3.83
N ALA A 369 14.98 -7.26 -2.77
CA ALA A 369 15.26 -8.57 -2.20
C ALA A 369 15.00 -9.68 -3.22
N ALA A 370 13.85 -9.65 -3.91
CA ALA A 370 13.54 -10.60 -4.97
C ALA A 370 14.57 -10.53 -6.11
N ALA A 371 14.96 -9.32 -6.52
CA ALA A 371 15.98 -9.13 -7.57
C ALA A 371 17.35 -9.71 -7.18
N LEU A 372 17.82 -9.43 -5.96
CA LEU A 372 19.07 -9.96 -5.41
C LEU A 372 19.02 -11.49 -5.31
N CYS A 373 17.92 -12.04 -4.83
CA CYS A 373 17.75 -13.49 -4.73
C CYS A 373 17.85 -14.18 -6.09
N LEU A 374 17.19 -13.64 -7.13
CA LEU A 374 17.27 -14.20 -8.48
C LEU A 374 18.66 -14.09 -9.11
N LYS A 375 19.41 -13.02 -8.84
CA LYS A 375 20.76 -12.83 -9.37
C LYS A 375 21.80 -13.74 -8.72
N HIS A 376 21.64 -14.02 -7.44
CA HIS A 376 22.64 -14.73 -6.63
C HIS A 376 22.23 -16.17 -6.29
N GLY A 377 21.05 -16.62 -6.73
CA GLY A 377 20.55 -17.97 -6.43
C GLY A 377 20.21 -18.16 -4.94
N LEU A 378 19.70 -17.11 -4.29
CA LEU A 378 19.33 -17.10 -2.88
C LEU A 378 17.81 -17.24 -2.72
N THR A 379 17.36 -17.49 -1.50
CA THR A 379 15.95 -17.50 -1.11
C THR A 379 15.65 -16.30 -0.24
N ALA A 380 14.37 -16.00 -0.04
CA ALA A 380 13.91 -14.96 0.88
C ALA A 380 14.59 -15.06 2.26
N ALA A 381 14.73 -16.29 2.79
CA ALA A 381 15.32 -16.55 4.10
C ALA A 381 16.86 -16.55 4.13
N THR A 382 17.52 -16.79 3.00
CA THR A 382 18.99 -16.91 2.94
C THR A 382 19.68 -15.65 2.41
N LEU A 383 18.92 -14.63 1.99
CA LEU A 383 19.47 -13.34 1.58
C LEU A 383 20.24 -12.68 2.73
N PRO A 384 21.56 -12.43 2.59
CA PRO A 384 22.30 -11.67 3.58
C PRO A 384 21.74 -10.26 3.68
N TYR A 385 21.35 -9.84 4.88
CA TYR A 385 20.77 -8.52 5.11
C TYR A 385 21.68 -7.39 4.60
N SER A 386 23.00 -7.52 4.74
CA SER A 386 23.97 -6.54 4.22
C SER A 386 23.79 -6.25 2.72
N MET A 387 23.49 -7.27 1.90
CA MET A 387 23.25 -7.06 0.48
C MET A 387 21.99 -6.23 0.22
N LEU A 388 20.95 -6.43 1.03
CA LEU A 388 19.71 -5.67 0.91
C LEU A 388 19.89 -4.25 1.43
N SER A 389 20.54 -4.06 2.59
CA SER A 389 20.78 -2.73 3.16
C SER A 389 21.66 -1.89 2.25
N ASP A 390 22.71 -2.46 1.67
CA ASP A 390 23.60 -1.76 0.73
C ASP A 390 22.85 -1.32 -0.53
N ALA A 391 21.97 -2.19 -1.05
CA ALA A 391 21.13 -1.85 -2.21
C ALA A 391 20.11 -0.75 -1.89
N LEU A 392 19.46 -0.79 -0.73
CA LEU A 392 18.53 0.25 -0.28
C LEU A 392 19.23 1.60 -0.12
N ILE A 393 20.42 1.62 0.49
CA ILE A 393 21.22 2.83 0.68
C ILE A 393 21.69 3.39 -0.68
N ALA A 394 22.09 2.53 -1.62
CA ALA A 394 22.50 2.94 -2.95
C ALA A 394 21.37 3.62 -3.75
N GLU A 395 20.10 3.29 -3.49
CA GLU A 395 18.93 3.96 -4.07
C GLU A 395 18.46 5.19 -3.25
N GLY A 396 19.31 5.72 -2.37
CA GLY A 396 19.01 6.91 -1.57
C GLY A 396 18.18 6.62 -0.30
N GLY A 397 18.12 5.37 0.13
CA GLY A 397 17.54 4.98 1.41
C GLY A 397 18.42 5.37 2.60
N ARG A 398 17.78 5.73 3.70
CA ARG A 398 18.34 5.65 5.06
C ARG A 398 17.41 4.78 5.88
N ILE A 399 17.99 3.84 6.60
CA ILE A 399 17.24 2.72 7.19
C ILE A 399 16.79 3.04 8.61
N HIS A 400 17.69 3.59 9.43
CA HIS A 400 17.46 3.83 10.85
C HIS A 400 17.03 5.28 11.10
N ALA A 401 16.26 5.49 12.17
CA ALA A 401 15.74 6.81 12.55
C ALA A 401 16.79 7.77 13.17
N GLU A 402 18.08 7.42 13.15
CA GLU A 402 19.21 8.15 13.75
C GLU A 402 20.55 7.80 13.10
#